data_AF-A0A657B261-F1
#
_entry.id   AF-A0A657B261-F1
#
_cell.length_a   1.000
_cell.length_b   1.000
_cell.length_c   1.000
_cell.angle_alpha   90.00
_cell.angle_beta   90.00
_cell.angle_gamma   90.00
#
_symmetry.space_group_name_H-M   'P 1'
#
loop_
_entity.id
_entity.type
_entity.pdbx_description
1 polymer ?
#
loop_
_entity_poly.entity_id
_entity_poly.type
_entity_poly.pdbx_seq_one_letter_code
_entity_poly.pdbx_strand_id
1 'polypeptide(L)'
;MPTRVLWYDMMEGHRTLLGDAKFVPSIKHKQRDIPAWDMRNLMVNRGSLLLLNQICLQNEERSQELDRLIIKHAMKAIIGYGDALLYSLDEYHWSYREKHARILKHSEIDLRFKRLYDEALSFRLSPKYAYYLQLDLKDWHRNVMRQLESIHLKCEAKRLQRSDLTWQTYFDTALVHSLYEREFNAKECLRRLMNLIKPKTGKLPNKLPPLGKLAYQLSDNESMLPLIFPYIAFNPSFVNSSVEKQHFVSFFSSHFGRQEQDSLLSIIKAYVRQWGATFDRNLSAVLSKNQIAL
;
A
#
# COMPACT_ATOMS: atom_id res chain seq x y z
N MET A 1 21.80 -8.47 4.48
CA MET A 1 20.67 -7.71 3.93
C MET A 1 19.40 -8.38 4.40
N PRO A 2 18.37 -7.63 4.81
CA PRO A 2 17.11 -8.20 5.26
C PRO A 2 16.42 -9.00 4.13
N THR A 3 15.69 -10.05 4.48
CA THR A 3 15.00 -10.93 3.53
C THR A 3 13.66 -10.28 3.16
N ARG A 4 13.60 -9.59 2.02
CA ARG A 4 12.34 -9.02 1.51
C ARG A 4 11.27 -10.09 1.37
N VAL A 5 9.99 -9.73 1.50
CA VAL A 5 8.85 -10.66 1.42
C VAL A 5 8.85 -11.46 0.13
N LEU A 6 9.14 -10.83 -1.01
CA LEU A 6 9.24 -11.51 -2.30
C LEU A 6 10.36 -12.55 -2.29
N TRP A 7 11.50 -12.22 -1.70
CA TRP A 7 12.64 -13.13 -1.61
C TRP A 7 12.32 -14.31 -0.69
N TYR A 8 11.70 -14.05 0.46
CA TYR A 8 11.25 -15.09 1.37
C TYR A 8 10.27 -16.06 0.68
N ASP A 9 9.23 -15.54 0.03
CA ASP A 9 8.25 -16.36 -0.68
C ASP A 9 8.90 -17.19 -1.80
N MET A 10 9.85 -16.60 -2.53
CA MET A 10 10.57 -17.30 -3.59
C MET A 10 11.47 -18.40 -3.02
N MET A 11 12.25 -18.12 -1.98
CA MET A 11 13.18 -19.07 -1.39
C MET A 11 12.47 -20.26 -0.75
N GLU A 12 11.36 -20.03 -0.05
CA GLU A 12 10.67 -21.10 0.67
C GLU A 12 9.59 -21.80 -0.18
N GLY A 13 8.99 -21.08 -1.15
CA GLY A 13 7.88 -21.57 -1.95
C GLY A 13 8.26 -22.11 -3.34
N HIS A 14 9.54 -22.09 -3.72
CA HIS A 14 9.97 -22.59 -5.03
C HIS A 14 9.81 -24.11 -5.17
N ARG A 15 9.74 -24.55 -6.43
CA ARG A 15 9.90 -25.94 -6.82
C ARG A 15 10.65 -26.01 -8.14
N THR A 16 11.75 -26.75 -8.18
CA THR A 16 12.51 -26.96 -9.42
C THR A 16 11.77 -27.97 -10.30
N LEU A 17 11.39 -27.54 -11.50
CA LEU A 17 10.79 -28.42 -12.52
C LEU A 17 11.84 -28.95 -13.50
N LEU A 18 12.89 -28.17 -13.78
CA LEU A 18 14.00 -28.52 -14.66
C LEU A 18 15.28 -27.81 -14.21
N GLY A 19 16.42 -28.50 -14.30
CA GLY A 19 17.74 -27.97 -13.92
C GLY A 19 18.21 -28.41 -12.54
N ASP A 20 19.22 -27.72 -11.99
CA ASP A 20 19.81 -28.06 -10.69
C ASP A 20 18.85 -27.71 -9.53
N ALA A 21 18.31 -28.75 -8.89
CA ALA A 21 17.43 -28.63 -7.73
C ALA A 21 18.11 -27.99 -6.51
N LYS A 22 19.45 -27.92 -6.47
CA LYS A 22 20.22 -27.34 -5.37
C LYS A 22 20.48 -25.85 -5.54
N PHE A 23 20.29 -25.28 -6.73
CA PHE A 23 20.64 -23.89 -7.01
C PHE A 23 19.94 -22.92 -6.05
N VAL A 24 18.61 -22.90 -6.02
CA VAL A 24 17.85 -21.99 -5.13
C VAL A 24 18.14 -22.31 -3.66
N PRO A 25 18.07 -23.56 -3.18
CA PRO A 25 18.41 -23.90 -1.79
C PRO A 25 19.84 -23.54 -1.35
N SER A 26 20.79 -23.42 -2.29
CA SER A 26 22.18 -23.05 -1.98
C SER A 26 22.37 -21.57 -1.63
N ILE A 27 21.39 -20.71 -1.97
CA ILE A 27 21.49 -19.28 -1.71
C ILE A 27 21.19 -19.03 -0.23
N LYS A 28 22.20 -18.57 0.53
CA LYS A 28 22.04 -18.27 1.96
C LYS A 28 21.16 -17.03 2.17
N HIS A 29 20.10 -17.17 2.96
CA HIS A 29 19.28 -16.05 3.45
C HIS A 29 18.92 -16.25 4.93
N LYS A 30 18.55 -15.16 5.60
CA LYS A 30 17.97 -15.23 6.94
C LYS A 30 16.49 -15.59 6.80
N GLN A 31 16.08 -16.73 7.36
CA GLN A 31 14.68 -17.14 7.33
C GLN A 31 13.84 -16.20 8.20
N ARG A 32 12.67 -15.78 7.69
CA ARG A 32 11.68 -14.92 8.40
C ARG A 32 12.17 -13.54 8.87
N ASP A 33 13.34 -13.07 8.42
CA ASP A 33 13.84 -11.71 8.69
C ASP A 33 13.27 -10.71 7.66
N ILE A 34 11.94 -10.60 7.62
CA ILE A 34 11.24 -9.64 6.76
C ILE A 34 11.12 -8.32 7.51
N PRO A 35 11.65 -7.21 6.98
CA PRO A 35 11.58 -5.92 7.67
C PRO A 35 10.18 -5.30 7.51
N ALA A 36 9.68 -4.68 8.57
CA ALA A 36 8.31 -4.19 8.60
C ALA A 36 7.99 -3.13 7.53
N TRP A 37 8.99 -2.33 7.12
CA TRP A 37 8.84 -1.37 6.02
C TRP A 37 8.55 -2.05 4.68
N ASP A 38 9.05 -3.26 4.46
CA ASP A 38 8.82 -4.01 3.22
C ASP A 38 7.40 -4.54 3.16
N MET A 39 6.86 -4.95 4.31
CA MET A 39 5.45 -5.35 4.42
C MET A 39 4.49 -4.15 4.28
N ARG A 40 4.82 -2.99 4.86
CA ARG A 40 4.11 -1.73 4.58
C ARG A 40 4.15 -1.40 3.09
N ASN A 41 5.32 -1.51 2.47
CA ASN A 41 5.45 -1.24 1.03
C ASN A 41 4.64 -2.22 0.19
N LEU A 42 4.54 -3.51 0.56
CA LEU A 42 3.64 -4.45 -0.09
C LEU A 42 2.19 -3.96 0.00
N MET A 43 1.74 -3.58 1.20
CA MET A 43 0.39 -3.09 1.44
C MET A 43 0.08 -1.84 0.61
N VAL A 44 0.99 -0.86 0.57
CA VAL A 44 0.83 0.36 -0.25
C VAL A 44 0.88 0.04 -1.73
N ASN A 45 1.85 -0.77 -2.20
CA ASN A 45 1.96 -1.11 -3.61
C ASN A 45 0.70 -1.82 -4.15
N ARG A 46 0.05 -2.62 -3.31
CA ARG A 46 -1.22 -3.26 -3.67
C ARG A 46 -2.40 -2.31 -3.51
N GLY A 47 -2.39 -1.46 -2.49
CA GLY A 47 -3.39 -0.41 -2.28
C GLY A 47 -3.41 0.65 -3.38
N SER A 48 -2.28 1.04 -3.94
CA SER A 48 -2.18 2.01 -5.06
C SER A 48 -2.91 1.53 -6.32
N LEU A 49 -3.05 0.22 -6.51
CA LEU A 49 -3.86 -0.33 -7.61
C LEU A 49 -5.36 -0.03 -7.42
N LEU A 50 -5.83 0.14 -6.17
CA LEU A 50 -7.21 0.54 -5.89
C LEU A 50 -7.44 2.02 -6.18
N LEU A 51 -6.43 2.86 -6.01
CA LEU A 51 -6.47 4.25 -6.46
C LEU A 51 -6.53 4.33 -8.00
N LEU A 52 -5.79 3.47 -8.70
CA LEU A 52 -5.91 3.32 -10.15
C LEU A 52 -7.33 2.86 -10.53
N ASN A 53 -7.92 1.90 -9.80
CA ASN A 53 -9.30 1.48 -10.03
C ASN A 53 -10.29 2.64 -9.86
N GLN A 54 -10.10 3.53 -8.88
CA GLN A 54 -10.96 4.71 -8.72
C GLN A 54 -10.94 5.60 -9.96
N ILE A 55 -9.77 5.78 -10.60
CA ILE A 55 -9.63 6.50 -11.87
C ILE A 55 -10.40 5.76 -12.98
N CYS A 56 -10.20 4.45 -13.11
CA CYS A 56 -10.89 3.64 -14.13
C CYS A 56 -12.41 3.68 -13.98
N LEU A 57 -12.91 3.65 -12.74
CA LEU A 57 -14.34 3.68 -12.42
C LEU A 57 -15.01 5.03 -12.75
N GLN A 58 -14.24 6.10 -12.99
CA GLN A 58 -14.79 7.37 -13.48
C GLN A 58 -15.13 7.34 -14.97
N ASN A 59 -14.55 6.41 -15.73
CA ASN A 59 -14.92 6.27 -17.13
C ASN A 59 -16.34 5.69 -17.21
N GLU A 60 -17.22 6.35 -17.96
CA GLU A 60 -18.60 5.92 -18.19
C GLU A 60 -18.63 4.82 -19.26
N GLU A 61 -17.78 4.93 -20.28
CA GLU A 61 -17.62 3.96 -21.35
C GLU A 61 -16.49 2.96 -21.01
N ARG A 62 -16.76 2.05 -20.07
CA ARG A 62 -15.80 1.00 -19.69
C ARG A 62 -15.95 -0.24 -20.53
N SER A 63 -14.82 -0.73 -21.03
CA SER A 63 -14.75 -2.07 -21.63
C SER A 63 -14.77 -3.15 -20.55
N GLN A 64 -15.23 -4.35 -20.92
CA GLN A 64 -15.20 -5.51 -20.03
C GLN A 64 -13.77 -5.86 -19.57
N GLU A 65 -12.75 -5.57 -20.39
CA GLU A 65 -11.34 -5.77 -20.03
C GLU A 65 -10.89 -4.80 -18.92
N LEU A 66 -11.37 -3.56 -18.95
CA LEU A 66 -11.12 -2.60 -17.88
C LEU A 66 -11.78 -3.04 -16.56
N ASP A 67 -13.00 -3.55 -16.63
CA ASP A 67 -13.71 -4.12 -15.48
C ASP A 67 -12.98 -5.36 -14.92
N ARG A 68 -12.47 -6.25 -15.78
CA ARG A 68 -11.61 -7.38 -15.37
C ARG A 68 -10.32 -6.92 -14.70
N LEU A 69 -9.72 -5.82 -15.18
CA LEU A 69 -8.54 -5.22 -14.58
C LEU A 69 -8.85 -4.69 -13.17
N ILE A 70 -9.98 -4.01 -13.00
CA ILE A 70 -10.45 -3.51 -11.69
C ILE A 70 -10.58 -4.66 -10.68
N ILE A 71 -11.26 -5.73 -11.08
CA ILE A 71 -11.43 -6.94 -10.25
C ILE A 71 -10.07 -7.54 -9.89
N LYS A 72 -9.18 -7.71 -10.87
CA LYS A 72 -7.83 -8.25 -10.65
C LYS A 72 -7.02 -7.42 -9.65
N HIS A 73 -7.08 -6.10 -9.74
CA HIS A 73 -6.41 -5.19 -8.80
C HIS A 73 -6.98 -5.33 -7.38
N ALA A 74 -8.31 -5.39 -7.25
CA ALA A 74 -8.96 -5.57 -5.96
C ALA A 74 -8.55 -6.88 -5.28
N MET A 75 -8.53 -8.00 -6.02
CA MET A 75 -8.08 -9.29 -5.48
C MET A 75 -6.61 -9.27 -5.04
N LYS A 76 -5.74 -8.62 -5.82
CA LYS A 76 -4.32 -8.45 -5.45
C LYS A 76 -4.17 -7.60 -4.19
N ALA A 77 -5.01 -6.59 -4.01
CA ALA A 77 -5.04 -5.76 -2.81
C ALA A 77 -5.50 -6.54 -1.58
N ILE A 78 -6.63 -7.25 -1.66
CA ILE A 78 -7.15 -8.06 -0.56
C ILE A 78 -6.10 -9.07 -0.08
N ILE A 79 -5.46 -9.79 -1.00
CA ILE A 79 -4.42 -10.76 -0.64
C ILE A 79 -3.21 -10.06 0.00
N GLY A 80 -2.73 -8.96 -0.58
CA GLY A 80 -1.59 -8.21 -0.03
C GLY A 80 -1.85 -7.64 1.37
N TYR A 81 -3.08 -7.21 1.65
CA TYR A 81 -3.48 -6.78 2.99
C TYR A 81 -3.60 -7.94 3.96
N GLY A 82 -4.07 -9.12 3.52
CA GLY A 82 -4.08 -10.32 4.35
C GLY A 82 -2.65 -10.79 4.70
N ASP A 83 -1.73 -10.69 3.75
CA ASP A 83 -0.30 -10.95 3.96
C ASP A 83 0.29 -10.00 5.03
N ALA A 84 0.00 -8.70 4.91
CA ALA A 84 0.44 -7.70 5.89
C ALA A 84 -0.18 -7.91 7.27
N LEU A 85 -1.46 -8.28 7.33
CA LEU A 85 -2.16 -8.57 8.57
C LEU A 85 -1.55 -9.78 9.28
N LEU A 86 -1.33 -10.89 8.57
CA LEU A 86 -0.66 -12.06 9.13
C LEU A 86 0.74 -11.73 9.63
N TYR A 87 1.51 -10.91 8.89
CA TYR A 87 2.80 -10.44 9.34
C TYR A 87 2.72 -9.63 10.64
N SER A 88 1.74 -8.71 10.75
CA SER A 88 1.53 -7.90 11.96
C SER A 88 1.08 -8.70 13.19
N LEU A 89 0.65 -9.95 12.97
CA LEU A 89 0.22 -10.91 13.99
C LEU A 89 1.28 -12.01 14.23
N ASP A 90 2.48 -11.88 13.66
CA ASP A 90 3.55 -12.88 13.72
C ASP A 90 3.17 -14.26 13.12
N GLU A 91 2.15 -14.27 12.25
CA GLU A 91 1.53 -15.44 11.65
C GLU A 91 1.77 -15.52 10.12
N TYR A 92 2.71 -14.73 9.57
CA TYR A 92 3.01 -14.78 8.15
C TYR A 92 3.63 -16.12 7.72
N HIS A 93 3.27 -16.57 6.51
CA HIS A 93 3.79 -17.78 5.91
C HIS A 93 3.82 -17.67 4.38
N TRP A 94 4.79 -18.32 3.72
CA TRP A 94 4.90 -18.28 2.25
C TRP A 94 3.77 -19.05 1.56
N SER A 95 3.34 -20.19 2.13
CA SER A 95 2.27 -21.03 1.58
C SER A 95 0.90 -20.38 1.69
N TYR A 96 0.21 -20.22 0.57
CA TYR A 96 -1.18 -19.72 0.52
C TYR A 96 -2.15 -20.57 1.33
N ARG A 97 -1.95 -21.91 1.36
CA ARG A 97 -2.78 -22.81 2.14
C ARG A 97 -2.67 -22.52 3.63
N GLU A 98 -1.45 -22.32 4.12
CA GLU A 98 -1.21 -22.01 5.53
C GLU A 98 -1.72 -20.61 5.89
N LYS A 99 -1.50 -19.60 5.02
CA LYS A 99 -2.04 -18.26 5.23
C LYS A 99 -3.57 -18.26 5.32
N HIS A 100 -4.23 -19.00 4.43
CA HIS A 100 -5.68 -19.18 4.45
C HIS A 100 -6.16 -19.80 5.76
N ALA A 101 -5.57 -20.92 6.17
CA ALA A 101 -5.93 -21.60 7.41
C ALA A 101 -5.73 -20.69 8.63
N ARG A 102 -4.64 -19.92 8.68
CA ARG A 102 -4.34 -18.97 9.75
C ARG A 102 -5.35 -17.84 9.80
N ILE A 103 -5.65 -17.19 8.67
CA ILE A 103 -6.67 -16.12 8.62
C ILE A 103 -8.03 -16.62 9.09
N LEU A 104 -8.46 -17.80 8.66
CA LEU A 104 -9.77 -18.33 9.06
C LEU A 104 -9.84 -18.67 10.57
N LYS A 105 -8.75 -19.18 11.14
CA LYS A 105 -8.68 -19.58 12.56
C LYS A 105 -8.42 -18.43 13.52
N HIS A 106 -7.75 -17.36 13.09
CA HIS A 106 -7.33 -16.28 13.98
C HIS A 106 -8.54 -15.53 14.59
N SER A 107 -8.60 -15.40 15.91
CA SER A 107 -9.75 -14.82 16.63
C SER A 107 -9.87 -13.30 16.45
N GLU A 108 -8.74 -12.59 16.35
CA GLU A 108 -8.73 -11.12 16.23
C GLU A 108 -9.11 -10.57 14.83
N ILE A 109 -9.24 -11.46 13.84
CA ILE A 109 -9.58 -11.07 12.47
C ILE A 109 -11.11 -11.08 12.32
N ASP A 110 -11.66 -9.96 11.86
CA ASP A 110 -13.11 -9.82 11.66
C ASP A 110 -13.64 -10.80 10.60
N LEU A 111 -14.84 -11.32 10.84
CA LEU A 111 -15.48 -12.30 9.97
C LEU A 111 -15.70 -11.77 8.55
N ARG A 112 -15.95 -10.46 8.37
CA ARG A 112 -16.13 -9.86 7.03
C ARG A 112 -14.84 -9.94 6.24
N PHE A 113 -13.70 -9.60 6.87
CA PHE A 113 -12.41 -9.69 6.21
C PHE A 113 -12.00 -11.15 5.93
N LYS A 114 -12.32 -12.09 6.83
CA LYS A 114 -12.10 -13.53 6.57
C LYS A 114 -12.80 -13.99 5.29
N ARG A 115 -14.08 -13.62 5.11
CA ARG A 115 -14.84 -13.93 3.89
C ARG A 115 -14.22 -13.27 2.66
N LEU A 116 -13.88 -11.99 2.76
CA LEU A 116 -13.25 -11.25 1.66
C LEU A 116 -11.92 -11.88 1.22
N TYR A 117 -11.09 -12.31 2.17
CA TYR A 117 -9.81 -12.97 1.90
C TYR A 117 -9.99 -14.38 1.30
N ASP A 118 -10.94 -15.15 1.80
CA ASP A 118 -11.32 -16.47 1.27
C ASP A 118 -11.74 -16.38 -0.20
N GLU A 119 -12.60 -15.41 -0.53
CA GLU A 119 -13.03 -15.13 -1.90
C GLU A 119 -11.84 -14.76 -2.80
N ALA A 120 -10.93 -13.90 -2.32
CA ALA A 120 -9.78 -13.47 -3.10
C ALA A 120 -8.77 -14.59 -3.35
N LEU A 121 -8.53 -15.47 -2.37
CA LEU A 121 -7.69 -16.65 -2.57
C LEU A 121 -8.34 -17.67 -3.51
N SER A 122 -9.63 -17.93 -3.33
CA SER A 122 -10.39 -18.79 -4.25
C SER A 122 -10.33 -18.24 -5.68
N PHE A 123 -10.50 -16.93 -5.86
CA PHE A 123 -10.37 -16.27 -7.16
C PHE A 123 -8.97 -16.42 -7.76
N ARG A 124 -7.92 -16.35 -6.93
CA ARG A 124 -6.54 -16.53 -7.41
C ARG A 124 -6.29 -17.93 -7.97
N LEU A 125 -6.90 -18.96 -7.39
CA LEU A 125 -6.78 -20.34 -7.83
C LEU A 125 -7.69 -20.64 -9.03
N SER A 126 -8.92 -20.14 -8.99
CA SER A 126 -9.93 -20.32 -10.03
C SER A 126 -10.66 -19.00 -10.29
N PRO A 127 -10.19 -18.17 -11.24
CA PRO A 127 -10.77 -16.86 -11.49
C PRO A 127 -12.20 -16.95 -12.04
N LYS A 128 -13.19 -16.53 -11.24
CA LYS A 128 -14.61 -16.53 -11.61
C LYS A 128 -15.09 -15.12 -11.96
N TYR A 129 -14.65 -14.59 -13.11
CA TYR A 129 -14.99 -13.22 -13.53
C TYR A 129 -16.50 -12.97 -13.72
N ALA A 130 -17.25 -13.95 -14.19
CA ALA A 130 -18.68 -13.79 -14.50
C ALA A 130 -19.49 -13.28 -13.30
N TYR A 131 -19.20 -13.77 -12.09
CA TYR A 131 -19.85 -13.31 -10.86
C TYR A 131 -19.58 -11.83 -10.59
N TYR A 132 -18.30 -11.42 -10.61
CA TYR A 132 -17.93 -10.04 -10.28
C TYR A 132 -18.36 -9.03 -11.33
N LEU A 133 -18.43 -9.43 -12.60
CA LEU A 133 -18.90 -8.57 -13.70
C LEU A 133 -20.41 -8.27 -13.64
N GLN A 134 -21.18 -9.02 -12.84
CA GLN A 134 -22.59 -8.73 -12.57
C GLN A 134 -22.81 -7.78 -11.40
N LEU A 135 -21.76 -7.48 -10.62
CA LEU A 135 -21.84 -6.57 -9.49
C LEU A 135 -21.75 -5.11 -9.94
N ASP A 136 -22.31 -4.21 -9.15
CA ASP A 136 -21.89 -2.81 -9.21
C ASP A 136 -20.45 -2.69 -8.71
N LEU A 137 -19.51 -2.57 -9.66
CA LEU A 137 -18.09 -2.48 -9.36
C LEU A 137 -17.72 -1.21 -8.57
N LYS A 138 -18.49 -0.11 -8.67
CA LYS A 138 -18.21 1.11 -7.89
C LYS A 138 -18.51 0.87 -6.42
N ASP A 139 -19.67 0.29 -6.13
CA ASP A 139 -20.09 0.01 -4.76
C ASP A 139 -19.31 -1.16 -4.15
N TRP A 140 -19.03 -2.21 -4.92
CA TRP A 140 -18.17 -3.30 -4.50
C TRP A 140 -16.75 -2.80 -4.18
N HIS A 141 -16.14 -1.99 -5.07
CA HIS A 141 -14.83 -1.41 -4.82
C HIS A 141 -14.80 -0.52 -3.55
N ARG A 142 -15.85 0.28 -3.34
CA ARG A 142 -16.00 1.09 -2.12
C ARG A 142 -16.06 0.22 -0.86
N ASN A 143 -16.77 -0.91 -0.93
CA ASN A 143 -16.84 -1.87 0.17
C ASN A 143 -15.46 -2.48 0.48
N VAL A 144 -14.73 -2.91 -0.55
CA VAL A 144 -13.35 -3.42 -0.40
C VAL A 144 -12.47 -2.38 0.29
N MET A 145 -12.46 -1.14 -0.20
CA MET A 145 -11.66 -0.04 0.38
C MET A 145 -11.97 0.19 1.87
N ARG A 146 -13.25 0.18 2.26
CA ARG A 146 -13.68 0.34 3.66
C ARG A 146 -13.17 -0.79 4.56
N GLN A 147 -13.20 -2.04 4.07
CA GLN A 147 -12.65 -3.16 4.85
C GLN A 147 -11.14 -3.02 5.02
N LEU A 148 -10.43 -2.68 3.94
CA LEU A 148 -8.98 -2.54 3.94
C LEU A 148 -8.47 -1.35 4.78
N GLU A 149 -9.26 -0.29 4.94
CA GLU A 149 -8.93 0.85 5.81
C GLU A 149 -8.64 0.39 7.25
N SER A 150 -9.54 -0.40 7.82
CA SER A 150 -9.41 -0.89 9.19
C SER A 150 -8.19 -1.81 9.37
N ILE A 151 -7.90 -2.62 8.34
CA ILE A 151 -6.74 -3.51 8.33
C ILE A 151 -5.45 -2.71 8.20
N HIS A 152 -5.45 -1.65 7.37
CA HIS A 152 -4.31 -0.75 7.21
C HIS A 152 -3.86 -0.19 8.56
N LEU A 153 -4.81 0.40 9.30
CA LEU A 153 -4.51 1.03 10.57
C LEU A 153 -4.05 0.01 11.61
N LYS A 154 -4.63 -1.20 11.64
CA LYS A 154 -4.18 -2.31 12.51
C LYS A 154 -2.73 -2.73 12.21
N CYS A 155 -2.38 -2.92 10.94
CA CYS A 155 -1.02 -3.26 10.52
C CYS A 155 -0.03 -2.16 10.92
N GLU A 156 -0.39 -0.89 10.68
CA GLU A 156 0.45 0.26 11.03
C GLU A 156 0.58 0.45 12.55
N ALA A 157 -0.47 0.19 13.33
CA ALA A 157 -0.43 0.22 14.80
C ALA A 157 0.62 -0.74 15.35
N LYS A 158 0.68 -1.96 14.80
CA LYS A 158 1.70 -2.95 15.14
C LYS A 158 3.10 -2.52 14.68
N ARG A 159 3.25 -2.07 13.42
CA ARG A 159 4.53 -1.60 12.87
C ARG A 159 5.13 -0.46 13.69
N LEU A 160 4.30 0.49 14.10
CA LEU A 160 4.68 1.69 14.85
C LEU A 160 4.73 1.46 16.36
N GLN A 161 4.36 0.27 16.84
CA GLN A 161 4.27 -0.08 18.27
C GLN A 161 3.36 0.89 19.05
N ARG A 162 2.21 1.24 18.46
CA ARG A 162 1.22 2.17 19.02
C ARG A 162 -0.18 1.58 18.93
N SER A 163 -0.69 1.04 20.05
CA SER A 163 -2.05 0.50 20.12
C SER A 163 -3.13 1.57 20.06
N ASP A 164 -2.80 2.80 20.43
CA ASP A 164 -3.63 4.01 20.38
C ASP A 164 -3.54 4.74 19.03
N LEU A 165 -2.92 4.12 18.02
CA LEU A 165 -2.76 4.74 16.71
C LEU A 165 -4.12 5.02 16.10
N THR A 166 -4.37 6.28 15.86
CA THR A 166 -5.53 6.75 15.11
C THR A 166 -5.03 7.39 13.84
N TRP A 167 -5.92 7.64 12.90
CA TRP A 167 -5.52 8.39 11.71
C TRP A 167 -4.99 9.80 12.09
N GLN A 168 -5.29 10.32 13.30
CA GLN A 168 -5.01 11.71 13.74
C GLN A 168 -3.53 11.81 14.02
N THR A 169 -3.04 10.78 14.70
CA THR A 169 -1.67 10.64 15.13
C THR A 169 -0.82 9.89 14.11
N TYR A 170 -1.45 9.24 13.11
CA TYR A 170 -0.78 8.39 12.14
C TYR A 170 0.34 9.08 11.38
N PHE A 171 0.05 10.17 10.65
CA PHE A 171 1.05 10.81 9.79
C PHE A 171 2.30 11.22 10.57
N ASP A 172 2.12 11.94 11.67
CA ASP A 172 3.21 12.44 12.51
C ASP A 172 4.03 11.29 13.10
N THR A 173 3.36 10.28 13.64
CA THR A 173 4.02 9.10 14.23
C THR A 173 4.80 8.33 13.17
N ALA A 174 4.19 8.07 12.01
CA ALA A 174 4.79 7.30 10.94
C ALA A 174 5.94 8.04 10.27
N LEU A 175 5.82 9.37 10.14
CA LEU A 175 6.86 10.23 9.60
C LEU A 175 8.10 10.26 10.50
N VAL A 176 7.93 10.45 11.81
CA VAL A 176 9.04 10.38 12.76
C VAL A 176 9.67 8.98 12.77
N HIS A 177 8.85 7.93 12.81
CA HIS A 177 9.33 6.55 12.79
C HIS A 177 10.16 6.22 11.53
N SER A 178 9.85 6.83 10.39
CA SER A 178 10.59 6.61 9.14
C SER A 178 12.09 6.95 9.24
N LEU A 179 12.47 7.82 10.19
CA LEU A 179 13.88 8.14 10.47
C LEU A 179 14.66 6.95 11.03
N TYR A 180 14.01 6.03 11.73
CA TYR A 180 14.67 4.95 12.45
C TYR A 180 14.38 3.57 11.85
N GLU A 181 13.44 3.48 10.92
CA GLU A 181 12.94 2.20 10.39
C GLU A 181 13.93 1.47 9.46
N ARG A 182 14.80 2.21 8.77
CA ARG A 182 15.85 1.62 7.93
C ARG A 182 17.17 1.58 8.71
N GLU A 183 17.91 0.47 8.59
CA GLU A 183 19.24 0.34 9.18
C GLU A 183 20.14 1.53 8.78
N PHE A 184 20.79 2.14 9.78
CA PHE A 184 21.74 3.22 9.55
C PHE A 184 22.97 2.67 8.83
N ASN A 185 23.12 3.01 7.55
CA ASN A 185 24.34 2.79 6.80
C ASN A 185 24.80 4.11 6.14
N ALA A 186 26.07 4.19 5.78
CA ALA A 186 26.66 5.42 5.23
C ALA A 186 25.93 5.92 3.97
N LYS A 187 25.48 4.99 3.11
CA LYS A 187 24.72 5.30 1.90
C LYS A 187 23.37 5.94 2.23
N GLU A 188 22.67 5.43 3.23
CA GLU A 188 21.39 5.93 3.69
C GLU A 188 21.53 7.31 4.36
N CYS A 189 22.60 7.52 5.14
CA CYS A 189 22.93 8.83 5.71
C CYS A 189 23.19 9.85 4.59
N LEU A 190 24.04 9.51 3.62
CA LEU A 190 24.33 10.38 2.47
C LEU A 190 23.06 10.71 1.68
N ARG A 191 22.20 9.71 1.42
CA ARG A 191 20.91 9.90 0.74
C ARG A 191 20.03 10.91 1.47
N ARG A 192 19.95 10.81 2.80
CA ARG A 192 19.17 11.74 3.65
C ARG A 192 19.76 13.15 3.65
N LEU A 193 21.07 13.29 3.73
CA LEU A 193 21.75 14.59 3.64
C LEU A 193 21.51 15.26 2.28
N MET A 194 21.61 14.50 1.19
CA MET A 194 21.28 15.00 -0.14
C MET A 194 19.83 15.49 -0.25
N ASN A 195 18.90 14.86 0.49
CA ASN A 195 17.49 15.24 0.48
C ASN A 195 17.22 16.57 1.20
N LEU A 196 18.08 17.02 2.11
CA LEU A 196 17.96 18.34 2.76
C LEU A 196 18.19 19.49 1.78
N ILE A 197 19.04 19.26 0.76
CA ILE A 197 19.41 20.27 -0.22
C ILE A 197 18.37 20.34 -1.35
N LYS A 198 17.57 19.29 -1.53
CA LYS A 198 16.52 19.26 -2.55
C LYS A 198 15.34 20.12 -2.14
N PRO A 199 14.82 20.99 -3.03
CA PRO A 199 13.61 21.74 -2.73
C PRO A 199 12.45 20.77 -2.46
N LYS A 200 11.76 20.97 -1.33
CA LYS A 200 10.54 20.23 -1.04
C LYS A 200 9.34 21.00 -1.56
N THR A 201 8.50 20.31 -2.32
CA THR A 201 7.16 20.78 -2.67
C THR A 201 6.21 20.35 -1.55
N GLY A 202 5.39 21.26 -1.03
CA GLY A 202 4.42 20.94 0.03
C GLY A 202 4.43 21.92 1.20
N LYS A 203 3.28 22.54 1.47
CA LYS A 203 3.04 23.31 2.69
C LYS A 203 2.80 22.35 3.85
N LEU A 204 3.83 22.11 4.66
CA LEU A 204 3.71 21.23 5.82
C LEU A 204 2.58 21.68 6.76
N PRO A 205 1.83 20.74 7.37
CA PRO A 205 0.88 21.07 8.42
C PRO A 205 1.55 21.87 9.56
N ASN A 206 0.95 22.99 9.93
CA ASN A 206 1.50 23.91 10.95
C ASN A 206 1.70 23.25 12.32
N LYS A 207 0.89 22.22 12.64
CA LYS A 207 0.92 21.49 13.91
C LYS A 207 2.03 20.43 14.00
N LEU A 208 2.82 20.21 12.95
CA LEU A 208 3.88 19.19 12.98
C LEU A 208 4.96 19.52 14.02
N PRO A 209 5.37 18.55 14.85
CA PRO A 209 6.46 18.75 15.80
C PRO A 209 7.78 19.01 15.06
N PRO A 210 8.78 19.65 15.70
CA PRO A 210 10.08 19.94 15.07
C PRO A 210 10.75 18.70 14.46
N LEU A 211 10.66 17.56 15.15
CA LEU A 211 11.20 16.29 14.65
C LEU A 211 10.45 15.78 13.40
N GLY A 212 9.14 16.02 13.31
CA GLY A 212 8.34 15.71 12.13
C GLY A 212 8.71 16.60 10.94
N LYS A 213 8.97 17.89 11.17
CA LYS A 213 9.48 18.80 10.13
C LYS A 213 10.84 18.35 9.60
N LEU A 214 11.76 17.97 10.50
CA LEU A 214 13.07 17.42 10.10
C LEU A 214 12.91 16.11 9.33
N ALA A 215 12.06 15.21 9.81
CA ALA A 215 11.78 13.94 9.14
C ALA A 215 11.27 14.15 7.71
N TYR A 216 10.38 15.12 7.49
CA TYR A 216 9.94 15.50 6.16
C TYR A 216 11.08 15.99 5.26
N GLN A 217 11.95 16.86 5.78
CA GLN A 217 13.09 17.39 5.02
C GLN A 217 14.07 16.28 4.60
N LEU A 218 14.27 15.27 5.45
CA LEU A 218 15.14 14.12 5.16
C LEU A 218 14.49 13.09 4.21
N SER A 219 13.17 13.11 4.08
CA SER A 219 12.39 12.11 3.33
C SER A 219 12.43 12.33 1.81
N ASP A 220 12.37 11.25 1.05
CA ASP A 220 12.16 11.27 -0.40
C ASP A 220 10.83 10.62 -0.79
N ASN A 221 10.54 10.53 -2.09
CA ASN A 221 9.30 9.93 -2.60
C ASN A 221 9.13 8.47 -2.15
N GLU A 222 10.22 7.69 -2.08
CA GLU A 222 10.16 6.32 -1.59
C GLU A 222 9.65 6.23 -0.14
N SER A 223 9.97 7.24 0.65
CA SER A 223 9.61 7.30 2.07
C SER A 223 8.25 7.98 2.28
N MET A 224 7.94 9.03 1.52
CA MET A 224 6.73 9.83 1.66
C MET A 224 5.49 9.18 1.05
N LEU A 225 5.58 8.60 -0.14
CA LEU A 225 4.40 8.07 -0.83
C LEU A 225 3.68 6.97 -0.03
N PRO A 226 4.37 6.06 0.67
CA PRO A 226 3.71 5.12 1.58
C PRO A 226 2.97 5.77 2.75
N LEU A 227 3.49 6.88 3.28
CA LEU A 227 2.88 7.59 4.42
C LEU A 227 1.67 8.42 3.99
N ILE A 228 1.70 8.95 2.77
CA ILE A 228 0.63 9.77 2.18
C ILE A 228 -0.53 8.88 1.68
N PHE A 229 -0.20 7.70 1.15
CA PHE A 229 -1.16 6.76 0.55
C PHE A 229 -2.48 6.63 1.32
N PRO A 230 -2.51 6.36 2.64
CA PRO A 230 -3.74 6.01 3.34
C PRO A 230 -4.73 7.18 3.37
N TYR A 231 -4.22 8.41 3.42
CA TYR A 231 -5.04 9.62 3.40
C TYR A 231 -5.72 9.84 2.06
N ILE A 232 -5.04 9.51 0.95
CA ILE A 232 -5.62 9.59 -0.39
C ILE A 232 -6.59 8.44 -0.63
N ALA A 233 -6.22 7.23 -0.22
CA ALA A 233 -6.97 6.01 -0.46
C ALA A 233 -8.27 5.95 0.34
N PHE A 234 -8.16 6.05 1.66
CA PHE A 234 -9.30 5.84 2.53
C PHE A 234 -10.07 7.12 2.79
N ASN A 235 -9.43 8.28 2.59
CA ASN A 235 -9.94 9.57 3.04
C ASN A 235 -10.56 9.38 4.44
N PRO A 236 -9.75 8.85 5.40
CA PRO A 236 -10.27 8.45 6.70
C PRO A 236 -11.01 9.64 7.28
N SER A 237 -12.04 9.36 8.09
CA SER A 237 -13.01 10.34 8.61
C SER A 237 -12.42 11.37 9.60
N PHE A 238 -11.28 11.96 9.25
CA PHE A 238 -10.69 13.17 9.82
C PHE A 238 -11.61 14.36 9.88
N VAL A 239 -12.68 14.32 9.10
CA VAL A 239 -13.38 15.52 8.70
C VAL A 239 -14.75 15.53 9.34
N ASN A 240 -14.76 15.43 10.66
CA ASN A 240 -15.83 16.07 11.40
C ASN A 240 -15.53 17.57 11.57
N SER A 241 -14.26 18.01 11.41
CA SER A 241 -13.88 19.42 11.29
C SER A 241 -13.47 19.77 9.84
N SER A 242 -14.11 20.77 9.25
CA SER A 242 -13.80 21.26 7.89
C SER A 242 -12.36 21.76 7.74
N VAL A 243 -11.77 22.27 8.82
CA VAL A 243 -10.45 22.89 8.87
C VAL A 243 -9.32 21.88 8.71
N GLU A 244 -9.38 20.72 9.37
CA GLU A 244 -8.30 19.72 9.29
C GLU A 244 -8.25 19.05 7.91
N LYS A 245 -9.42 18.84 7.27
CA LYS A 245 -9.47 18.41 5.87
C LYS A 245 -8.80 19.40 4.94
N GLN A 246 -9.07 20.70 5.10
CA GLN A 246 -8.48 21.73 4.26
C GLN A 246 -6.96 21.76 4.40
N HIS A 247 -6.42 21.58 5.60
CA HIS A 247 -4.98 21.50 5.80
C HIS A 247 -4.35 20.27 5.14
N PHE A 248 -4.98 19.09 5.23
CA PHE A 248 -4.47 17.89 4.57
C PHE A 248 -4.56 17.99 3.04
N VAL A 249 -5.69 18.48 2.52
CA VAL A 249 -5.84 18.75 1.09
C VAL A 249 -4.81 19.77 0.62
N SER A 250 -4.58 20.85 1.37
CA SER A 250 -3.54 21.85 1.06
C SER A 250 -2.14 21.23 1.04
N PHE A 251 -1.80 20.41 2.05
CA PHE A 251 -0.52 19.70 2.10
C PHE A 251 -0.34 18.76 0.91
N PHE A 252 -1.30 17.87 0.63
CA PHE A 252 -1.16 16.92 -0.46
C PHE A 252 -1.20 17.60 -1.83
N SER A 253 -2.12 18.55 -2.05
CA SER A 253 -2.16 19.32 -3.29
C SER A 253 -0.81 19.99 -3.53
N SER A 254 -0.29 20.72 -2.55
CA SER A 254 1.03 21.36 -2.71
C SER A 254 2.19 20.37 -2.84
N HIS A 255 2.13 19.20 -2.20
CA HIS A 255 3.14 18.15 -2.35
C HIS A 255 3.20 17.64 -3.80
N PHE A 256 2.04 17.45 -4.43
CA PHE A 256 1.92 17.00 -5.82
C PHE A 256 1.90 18.13 -6.86
N GLY A 257 2.19 19.38 -6.47
CA GLY A 257 2.19 20.53 -7.38
C GLY A 257 0.80 20.90 -7.93
N ARG A 258 -0.25 20.63 -7.16
CA ARG A 258 -1.67 20.86 -7.45
C ARG A 258 -2.20 22.05 -6.66
N GLN A 259 -3.29 22.63 -7.14
CA GLN A 259 -3.97 23.73 -6.44
C GLN A 259 -4.89 23.18 -5.34
N GLU A 260 -5.19 23.97 -4.31
CA GLU A 260 -6.01 23.52 -3.18
C GLU A 260 -7.47 23.24 -3.59
N GLN A 261 -7.94 23.93 -4.64
CA GLN A 261 -9.24 23.72 -5.28
C GLN A 261 -9.30 22.50 -6.22
N ASP A 262 -8.18 21.81 -6.47
CA ASP A 262 -8.18 20.65 -7.36
C ASP A 262 -9.03 19.51 -6.77
N SER A 263 -9.73 18.80 -7.64
CA SER A 263 -10.54 17.65 -7.22
C SER A 263 -9.68 16.54 -6.61
N LEU A 264 -10.24 15.75 -5.70
CA LEU A 264 -9.57 14.56 -5.13
C LEU A 264 -9.06 13.62 -6.24
N LEU A 265 -9.79 13.51 -7.35
CA LEU A 265 -9.38 12.72 -8.50
C LEU A 265 -8.08 13.24 -9.15
N SER A 266 -7.88 14.56 -9.22
CA SER A 266 -6.63 15.17 -9.71
C SER A 266 -5.45 14.81 -8.80
N ILE A 267 -5.67 14.84 -7.49
CA ILE A 267 -4.67 14.45 -6.48
C ILE A 267 -4.35 12.95 -6.62
N ILE A 268 -5.37 12.09 -6.76
CA ILE A 268 -5.19 10.65 -6.98
C ILE A 268 -4.36 10.39 -8.25
N LYS A 269 -4.68 11.07 -9.36
CA LYS A 269 -3.91 10.97 -10.61
C LYS A 269 -2.46 11.39 -10.43
N ALA A 270 -2.20 12.48 -9.71
CA ALA A 270 -0.84 12.94 -9.43
C ALA A 270 -0.07 11.94 -8.54
N TYR A 271 -0.71 11.41 -7.51
CA TYR A 271 -0.16 10.34 -6.67
C TYR A 271 0.21 9.10 -7.49
N VAL A 272 -0.72 8.60 -8.32
CA VAL A 272 -0.50 7.38 -9.13
C VAL A 272 0.64 7.59 -10.13
N ARG A 273 0.79 8.77 -10.74
CA ARG A 273 1.95 9.10 -11.60
C ARG A 273 3.26 8.99 -10.83
N GLN A 274 3.35 9.61 -9.66
CA GLN A 274 4.58 9.62 -8.86
C GLN A 274 4.89 8.25 -8.26
N TRP A 275 3.86 7.51 -7.83
CA TRP A 275 3.97 6.12 -7.39
C TRP A 275 4.48 5.22 -8.51
N GLY A 276 3.93 5.32 -9.73
CA GLY A 276 4.42 4.55 -10.88
C GLY A 276 5.88 4.83 -11.20
N ALA A 277 6.27 6.11 -11.25
CA ALA A 277 7.66 6.49 -11.48
C ALA A 277 8.63 5.95 -10.41
N THR A 278 8.15 5.80 -9.16
CA THR A 278 8.97 5.37 -8.02
C THR A 278 9.01 3.84 -7.85
N PHE A 279 7.87 3.16 -7.98
CA PHE A 279 7.70 1.77 -7.55
C PHE A 279 7.25 0.81 -8.66
N ASP A 280 6.64 1.29 -9.75
CA ASP A 280 6.12 0.44 -10.82
C ASP A 280 6.49 0.95 -12.21
N ARG A 281 7.67 0.55 -12.67
CA ARG A 281 8.19 0.88 -14.01
C ARG A 281 7.29 0.41 -15.15
N ASN A 282 6.41 -0.56 -14.90
CA ASN A 282 5.51 -1.11 -15.91
C ASN A 282 4.17 -0.36 -15.96
N LEU A 283 3.93 0.59 -15.05
CA LEU A 283 2.65 1.31 -14.99
C LEU A 283 2.33 2.01 -16.31
N SER A 284 3.31 2.64 -16.96
CA SER A 284 3.10 3.33 -18.25
C SER A 284 2.57 2.38 -19.33
N ALA A 285 3.11 1.16 -19.41
CA ALA A 285 2.65 0.13 -20.34
C ALA A 285 1.22 -0.32 -20.02
N VAL A 286 0.89 -0.47 -18.74
CA VAL A 286 -0.47 -0.82 -18.29
C VAL A 286 -1.47 0.29 -18.64
N LEU A 287 -1.12 1.56 -18.39
CA LEU A 287 -1.97 2.70 -18.71
C LEU A 287 -2.23 2.82 -20.21
N SER A 288 -1.17 2.72 -21.02
CA SER A 288 -1.25 2.77 -22.48
C SER A 288 -2.12 1.64 -23.04
N LYS A 289 -1.88 0.39 -22.60
CA LYS A 289 -2.64 -0.78 -23.04
C LYS A 289 -4.15 -0.66 -22.78
N ASN A 290 -4.53 0.00 -21.69
CA ASN A 290 -5.93 0.11 -21.25
C ASN A 290 -6.53 1.51 -21.49
N GLN A 291 -5.83 2.38 -22.23
CA GLN A 291 -6.28 3.75 -22.55
C GLN A 291 -6.65 4.58 -21.31
N ILE A 292 -5.90 4.42 -20.21
CA ILE A 292 -6.14 5.12 -18.94
C ILE A 292 -5.34 6.42 -18.93
N ALA A 293 -6.04 7.55 -18.90
CA ALA A 293 -5.43 8.87 -18.74
C ALA A 293 -5.25 9.24 -17.27
N LEU A 294 -3.99 9.35 -16.83
CA LEU A 294 -3.63 10.03 -15.60
C LEU A 294 -3.62 11.54 -15.83
#